data_AF-A0A645DM61-F1
#
_entry.id   AF-A0A645DM61-F1
#
_cell.length_a   1.000
_cell.length_b   1.000
_cell.length_c   1.000
_cell.angle_alpha   90.00
_cell.angle_beta   90.00
_cell.angle_gamma   90.00
#
_symmetry.space_group_name_H-M   'P 1'
#
loop_
_entity.id
_entity.type
_entity.pdbx_description
1 polymer ?
#
loop_
_entity_poly.entity_id
_entity_poly.type
_entity_poly.pdbx_seq_one_letter_code
_entity_poly.pdbx_strand_id
1 'polypeptide(L)'
;MDRLSKDDFMTVHGGYDRAFVLQNPNLVVPLDVLRDMEKEGVIGELANYFVTTTGTGTSVGNAKRFAEEFSKKLLADGVQAVILTST
;
A
#
# COMPACT_ATOMS: atom_id res chain seq x y z
N MET A 1 -6.02 12.23 -1.66
CA MET A 1 -6.95 11.36 -2.42
C MET A 1 -7.76 10.57 -1.42
N ASP A 2 -9.08 10.51 -1.58
CA ASP A 2 -9.96 9.75 -0.68
C ASP A 2 -10.08 8.26 -1.05
N ARG A 3 -9.86 7.89 -2.32
CA ARG A 3 -9.97 6.51 -2.81
C ARG A 3 -9.16 6.30 -4.08
N LEU A 4 -8.70 5.09 -4.34
CA LEU A 4 -8.06 4.72 -5.60
C LEU A 4 -9.10 4.45 -6.69
N SER A 5 -8.77 4.81 -7.94
CA SER A 5 -9.60 4.58 -9.14
C SER A 5 -8.94 3.59 -10.10
N LYS A 6 -9.77 2.82 -10.82
CA LYS A 6 -9.31 1.93 -11.91
C LYS A 6 -8.70 2.67 -13.11
N ASP A 7 -9.02 3.96 -13.26
CA ASP A 7 -8.50 4.77 -14.37
C ASP A 7 -7.05 5.20 -14.11
N ASP A 8 -6.65 5.26 -12.83
CA ASP A 8 -5.31 5.70 -12.39
C ASP A 8 -4.40 4.52 -11.98
N PHE A 9 -4.97 3.39 -11.56
CA PHE A 9 -4.24 2.27 -10.97
C PHE A 9 -4.54 0.93 -11.66
N MET A 10 -3.51 0.11 -11.77
CA MET A 10 -3.52 -1.19 -12.45
C MET A 10 -2.71 -2.21 -11.63
N THR A 11 -3.12 -3.48 -11.68
CA THR A 11 -2.36 -4.61 -11.11
C THR A 11 -1.97 -5.62 -12.20
N VAL A 12 -0.68 -5.95 -12.25
CA VAL A 12 -0.12 -7.03 -13.07
C VAL A 12 0.36 -8.11 -12.10
N HIS A 13 -0.52 -9.06 -11.82
CA HIS A 13 -0.23 -10.15 -10.90
C HIS A 13 -0.68 -11.48 -11.49
N GLY A 14 0.23 -12.47 -11.51
CA GLY A 14 -0.06 -13.81 -12.04
C GLY A 14 -0.57 -14.80 -10.98
N GLY A 15 -0.51 -14.44 -9.70
CA GLY A 15 -0.80 -15.33 -8.58
C GLY A 15 -2.24 -15.27 -8.03
N TYR A 16 -3.10 -14.34 -8.49
CA TYR A 16 -4.51 -14.27 -8.08
C TYR A 16 -5.38 -13.69 -9.20
N ASP A 17 -6.70 -13.92 -9.11
CA ASP A 17 -7.67 -13.32 -10.01
C ASP A 17 -7.85 -11.82 -9.72
N ARG A 18 -7.36 -11.01 -10.65
CA ARG A 18 -7.37 -9.54 -10.55
C ARG A 18 -8.69 -8.88 -10.96
N ALA A 19 -9.70 -9.62 -11.44
CA ALA A 19 -10.91 -9.02 -12.00
C ALA A 19 -11.57 -7.99 -11.07
N PHE A 20 -11.68 -8.31 -9.78
CA PHE A 20 -12.25 -7.42 -8.76
C PHE A 20 -11.33 -6.24 -8.43
N VAL A 21 -10.03 -6.48 -8.31
CA VAL A 21 -9.03 -5.43 -8.00
C VAL A 21 -8.92 -4.43 -9.14
N LEU A 22 -9.05 -4.87 -10.39
CA LEU A 22 -9.08 -3.99 -11.55
C LEU A 22 -10.31 -3.07 -11.58
N GLN A 23 -11.41 -3.45 -10.92
CA GLN A 23 -12.57 -2.57 -10.76
C GLN A 23 -12.48 -1.71 -9.51
N ASN A 24 -11.88 -2.24 -8.43
CA ASN A 24 -11.68 -1.53 -7.17
C ASN A 24 -10.27 -1.78 -6.62
N PRO A 25 -9.31 -0.89 -6.92
CA PRO A 25 -7.93 -1.03 -6.42
C PRO A 25 -7.81 -0.95 -4.89
N ASN A 26 -8.83 -0.40 -4.21
CA ASN A 26 -8.84 -0.31 -2.75
C ASN A 26 -8.89 -1.69 -2.07
N LEU A 27 -9.25 -2.74 -2.80
CA LEU A 27 -9.18 -4.13 -2.30
C LEU A 27 -7.75 -4.60 -2.02
N VAL A 28 -6.74 -3.97 -2.62
CA VAL A 28 -5.32 -4.25 -2.35
C VAL A 28 -4.71 -3.19 -1.45
N VAL A 29 -4.95 -1.91 -1.75
CA VAL A 29 -4.47 -0.78 -0.94
C VAL A 29 -5.68 -0.11 -0.31
N PRO A 30 -6.05 -0.41 0.95
CA PRO A 30 -7.33 -0.03 1.56
C PRO A 30 -7.40 1.45 1.96
N LEU A 31 -7.15 2.34 0.99
CA LEU A 31 -7.10 3.78 1.20
C LEU A 31 -8.44 4.34 1.66
N ASP A 32 -9.54 3.86 1.09
CA ASP A 32 -10.88 4.31 1.45
C ASP A 32 -11.19 4.05 2.93
N VAL A 33 -11.01 2.81 3.39
CA VAL A 33 -11.23 2.44 4.80
C VAL A 33 -10.27 3.20 5.72
N LEU A 34 -9.00 3.34 5.36
CA LEU A 34 -8.04 4.08 6.18
C LEU A 34 -8.39 5.58 6.28
N ARG A 35 -8.94 6.18 5.23
CA ARG A 35 -9.42 7.57 5.25
C ARG A 35 -10.66 7.72 6.11
N ASP A 36 -11.55 6.73 6.13
CA ASP A 36 -12.70 6.74 7.04
C ASP A 36 -12.23 6.62 8.49
N MET A 37 -11.28 5.73 8.79
CA MET A 37 -10.67 5.60 10.13
C MET A 37 -9.96 6.87 10.59
N GLU A 38 -9.29 7.60 9.68
CA GLU A 38 -8.68 8.91 9.96
C GLU A 38 -9.75 9.95 10.29
N LYS A 39 -10.83 10.04 9.49
CA LYS A 39 -11.95 10.96 9.73
C LYS A 39 -12.68 10.68 11.04
N GLU A 40 -12.80 9.41 11.42
CA GLU A 40 -13.40 8.96 12.68
C GLU A 40 -12.47 9.16 13.89
N GLY A 41 -11.20 9.52 13.67
CA GLY A 41 -10.20 9.72 14.72
C GLY A 41 -9.69 8.41 15.34
N VAL A 42 -9.94 7.27 14.69
CA VAL A 42 -9.41 5.95 15.11
C VAL A 42 -7.89 5.90 14.92
N ILE A 43 -7.40 6.56 13.87
CA ILE A 43 -5.98 6.83 13.63
C ILE A 43 -5.74 8.34 13.57
N GLY A 44 -4.52 8.78 13.87
CA GLY A 44 -4.17 10.21 13.91
C GLY A 44 -4.11 10.86 12.53
N GLU A 45 -3.08 10.54 11.75
CA GLU A 45 -2.90 11.04 10.39
C GLU A 45 -2.43 9.89 9.49
N LEU A 46 -3.02 9.79 8.31
CA LEU A 46 -2.63 8.84 7.28
C LEU A 46 -1.58 9.48 6.36
N ALA A 47 -0.43 8.80 6.22
CA ALA A 47 0.61 9.22 5.29
C ALA A 47 0.05 9.41 3.87
N ASN A 48 0.39 10.54 3.23
CA ASN A 48 -0.09 10.89 1.90
C ASN A 48 0.68 10.19 0.76
N TYR A 49 1.26 9.02 1.06
CA TYR A 49 1.92 8.13 0.11
C TYR A 49 1.81 6.69 0.62
N PHE A 50 1.95 5.73 -0.28
CA PHE A 50 2.16 4.34 0.07
C PHE A 50 3.41 3.83 -0.65
N VAL A 51 4.03 2.80 -0.08
CA VAL A 51 5.21 2.15 -0.66
C VAL A 51 4.75 0.91 -1.42
N THR A 52 5.24 0.75 -2.65
CA THR A 52 5.07 -0.46 -3.44
C THR A 52 6.42 -0.99 -3.88
N THR A 53 6.57 -2.30 -3.90
CA THR A 53 7.77 -2.99 -4.41
C THR A 53 7.36 -3.99 -5.49
N THR A 54 8.32 -4.54 -6.22
CA THR A 54 8.06 -5.67 -7.12
C THR A 54 7.86 -6.94 -6.31
N GLY A 55 6.79 -7.69 -6.57
CA GLY A 55 6.52 -8.96 -5.90
C GLY A 55 7.22 -10.14 -6.60
N THR A 56 6.62 -10.61 -7.69
CA THR A 56 7.07 -11.81 -8.42
C THR A 56 8.52 -11.67 -8.91
N GLY A 57 9.37 -12.62 -8.52
CA GLY A 57 10.77 -12.68 -8.96
C GLY A 57 11.75 -11.84 -8.11
N THR A 58 11.28 -11.13 -7.09
CA THR A 58 12.16 -10.38 -6.18
C THR A 58 12.90 -11.35 -5.24
N SER A 59 14.24 -11.29 -5.25
CA SER A 59 15.04 -12.08 -4.31
C SER A 59 14.87 -11.59 -2.88
N VAL A 60 15.01 -12.51 -1.92
CA VAL A 60 14.95 -12.18 -0.47
C VAL A 60 15.95 -11.08 -0.11
N GLY A 61 17.16 -11.11 -0.67
CA GLY A 61 18.18 -10.08 -0.45
C GLY A 61 17.77 -8.70 -0.97
N ASN A 62 17.14 -8.62 -2.15
CA ASN A 62 16.62 -7.37 -2.67
C ASN A 62 15.43 -6.86 -1.84
N ALA A 63 14.51 -7.74 -1.45
CA ALA A 63 13.37 -7.38 -0.60
C ALA A 63 13.83 -6.76 0.73
N LYS A 64 14.84 -7.37 1.37
CA LYS A 64 15.46 -6.84 2.59
C LYS A 64 16.07 -5.45 2.36
N ARG A 65 16.85 -5.27 1.29
CA ARG A 65 17.47 -3.97 0.95
C ARG A 65 16.41 -2.88 0.75
N PHE A 66 15.35 -3.16 0.00
CA PHE A 66 14.25 -2.21 -0.21
C PHE A 66 13.63 -1.79 1.13
N ALA A 67 13.35 -2.74 2.02
CA ALA A 67 12.82 -2.47 3.35
C ALA A 67 13.75 -1.60 4.20
N GLU A 68 15.06 -1.87 4.19
CA GLU A 68 16.04 -1.05 4.90
C GLU A 68 16.13 0.39 4.36
N GLU A 69 15.85 0.60 3.07
CA GLU A 69 15.84 1.92 2.45
C GLU A 69 14.55 2.71 2.79
N PHE A 70 13.37 2.14 2.51
CA PHE A 70 12.12 2.89 2.72
C PHE A 70 11.75 3.06 4.19
N SER A 71 12.11 2.11 5.07
CA SER A 71 11.75 2.18 6.49
C SER A 71 12.37 3.39 7.20
N LYS A 72 13.58 3.80 6.80
CA LYS A 72 14.23 5.02 7.31
C LYS A 72 13.41 6.27 7.01
N LYS A 73 12.82 6.34 5.81
CA LYS A 73 11.94 7.45 5.44
C LYS A 73 10.65 7.44 6.27
N LEU A 74 10.03 6.27 6.46
CA LEU A 74 8.83 6.14 7.30
C LEU A 74 9.10 6.66 8.73
N LEU A 75 10.22 6.25 9.33
CA LEU A 75 10.63 6.73 10.66
C LEU A 75 10.90 8.24 10.68
N ALA A 76 11.59 8.76 9.67
CA ALA A 76 11.89 10.19 9.56
C ALA A 76 10.62 11.05 9.40
N ASP A 77 9.59 10.51 8.72
CA ASP A 77 8.28 11.14 8.56
C ASP A 77 7.36 10.92 9.78
N GLY A 78 7.83 10.25 10.83
CA GLY A 78 7.06 10.03 12.07
C GLY A 78 5.99 8.94 11.97
N VAL A 79 6.05 8.07 10.95
CA VAL A 79 5.10 6.96 10.79
C VAL A 79 5.30 5.94 11.92
N GLN A 80 4.24 5.72 12.70
CA GLN A 80 4.29 4.85 13.89
C GLN A 80 3.84 3.41 13.61
N ALA A 81 3.06 3.20 12.55
CA ALA A 81 2.51 1.90 12.18
C ALA A 81 2.38 1.77 10.66
N VAL A 82 2.45 0.54 10.17
CA VAL A 82 2.23 0.20 8.76
C VAL A 82 1.34 -1.03 8.67
N ILE A 83 0.51 -1.06 7.62
CA ILE A 83 -0.15 -2.29 7.20
C ILE A 83 0.61 -2.85 5.99
N LEU A 84 0.87 -4.15 6.02
CA LEU A 84 1.45 -4.89 4.90
C LEU A 84 0.34 -5.72 4.27
N THR A 85 -0.07 -5.34 3.08
CA THR A 85 -1.15 -6.00 2.34
C THR A 85 -0.59 -7.08 1.44
N SER A 86 -1.25 -8.24 1.39
CA SER A 86 -0.89 -9.29 0.44
C SER A 86 -1.38 -8.90 -0.95
N THR A 87 -0.52 -9.10 -1.94
CA THR A 87 -0.88 -9.10 -3.36
C THR A 87 -0.80 -10.52 -3.85
#